data_AF-A0A8C5NKS2-F1
#
_entry.id   AF-A0A8C5NKS2-F1
#
_cell.length_a   1.000
_cell.length_b   1.000
_cell.length_c   1.000
_cell.angle_alpha   90.00
_cell.angle_beta   90.00
_cell.angle_gamma   90.00
#
_symmetry.space_group_name_H-M   'P 1'
#
loop_
_entity.id
_entity.type
_entity.pdbx_description
1 polymer ?
#
loop_
_entity_poly.entity_id
_entity_poly.type
_entity_poly.pdbx_seq_one_letter_code
_entity_poly.pdbx_strand_id
1 'polypeptide(L)'
;MAARAALLLLLMAAAAPGPAQGSQGDREPLYRECLSRCERQNCSGAALRHFRARQPLYMGLTGWTCRDECQYECMWLTVRLYQQGGHRVPQFHGKWPFSRFLFVQEPASALASLLNGLASLVMLLRYRAAVPPAAPTYPTCTAFAW
;
A
#
# COMPACT_ATOMS: atom_id res chain seq x y z
N MET A 1 -17.24 -41.13 22.55
CA MET A 1 -17.45 -40.02 21.58
C MET A 1 -17.15 -38.64 22.17
N ALA A 2 -17.57 -38.33 23.41
CA ALA A 2 -17.33 -37.03 24.05
C ALA A 2 -15.83 -36.65 24.20
N ALA A 3 -14.95 -37.59 24.56
CA ALA A 3 -13.52 -37.32 24.74
C ALA A 3 -12.80 -36.91 23.44
N ARG A 4 -13.20 -37.48 22.30
CA ARG A 4 -12.69 -37.11 20.97
C ARG A 4 -13.15 -35.71 20.56
N ALA A 5 -14.40 -35.36 20.86
CA ALA A 5 -14.93 -34.03 20.61
C ALA A 5 -14.24 -32.96 21.47
N ALA A 6 -13.99 -33.25 22.76
CA ALA A 6 -13.26 -32.36 23.66
C ALA A 6 -11.80 -32.16 23.22
N LEU A 7 -11.13 -33.21 22.78
CA LEU A 7 -9.76 -33.13 22.25
C LEU A 7 -9.70 -32.32 20.95
N LEU A 8 -10.67 -32.51 20.04
CA LEU A 8 -10.77 -31.71 18.82
C LEU A 8 -11.03 -30.22 19.12
N LEU A 9 -11.89 -29.90 20.08
CA LEU A 9 -12.13 -28.52 20.51
C LEU A 9 -10.88 -27.85 21.12
N LEU A 10 -10.11 -28.60 21.92
CA LEU A 10 -8.84 -28.11 22.49
C LEU A 10 -7.78 -27.87 21.41
N LEU A 11 -7.67 -28.76 20.42
CA LEU A 11 -6.77 -28.60 19.28
C LEU A 11 -7.14 -27.38 18.41
N MET A 12 -8.44 -27.16 18.18
CA MET A 12 -8.93 -26.00 17.43
C MET A 12 -8.72 -24.68 18.18
N ALA A 13 -8.85 -24.67 19.51
CA ALA A 13 -8.56 -23.50 20.34
C ALA A 13 -7.05 -23.18 20.40
N ALA A 14 -6.19 -24.20 20.43
CA ALA A 14 -4.74 -24.03 20.39
C ALA A 14 -4.22 -23.58 19.01
N ALA A 15 -4.95 -23.90 17.93
CA ALA A 15 -4.66 -23.45 16.57
C ALA A 15 -5.29 -22.08 16.24
N ALA A 16 -5.94 -21.42 17.20
CA ALA A 16 -6.48 -20.09 16.97
C ALA A 16 -5.33 -19.12 16.65
N PRO A 17 -5.35 -18.43 15.50
CA PRO A 17 -4.34 -17.44 15.18
C PRO A 17 -4.33 -16.39 16.29
N GLY A 18 -3.13 -16.10 16.81
CA GLY A 18 -2.95 -15.06 17.82
C GLY A 18 -3.51 -13.70 17.34
N PRO A 19 -3.82 -12.79 18.26
CA PRO A 19 -4.38 -11.48 17.89
C PRO A 19 -3.44 -10.79 16.89
N ALA A 20 -4.00 -10.41 15.74
CA ALA A 20 -3.28 -9.68 14.71
C ALA A 20 -2.71 -8.41 15.33
N GLN A 21 -1.40 -8.39 15.47
CA GLN A 21 -0.66 -7.29 16.03
C GLN A 21 -0.61 -6.16 14.99
N GLY A 22 -1.42 -5.11 15.20
CA GLY A 22 -1.35 -3.89 14.40
C GLY A 22 0.07 -3.30 14.43
N SER A 23 0.46 -2.59 13.38
CA SER A 23 1.81 -2.03 13.27
C SER A 23 2.10 -1.04 14.40
N GLN A 24 3.37 -0.75 14.66
CA GLN A 24 3.77 0.12 15.78
C GLN A 24 3.06 1.48 15.73
N GLY A 25 2.95 2.08 14.54
CA GLY A 25 2.27 3.36 14.33
C GLY A 25 0.76 3.29 14.60
N ASP A 26 0.11 2.15 14.35
CA ASP A 26 -1.33 1.98 14.61
C ASP A 26 -1.66 1.96 16.11
N ARG A 27 -0.66 1.66 16.94
CA ARG A 27 -0.78 1.65 18.40
C ARG A 27 -0.49 3.01 19.02
N GLU A 28 0.10 3.92 18.25
CA GLU A 28 0.52 5.22 18.75
C GLU A 28 -0.70 6.05 19.20
N PRO A 29 -0.76 6.50 20.48
CA PRO A 29 -1.90 7.25 20.99
C PRO A 29 -2.19 8.52 20.19
N LEU A 30 -1.13 9.23 19.76
CA LEU A 30 -1.25 10.43 18.92
C LEU A 30 -1.98 10.14 17.61
N TYR A 31 -1.60 9.05 16.94
CA TYR A 31 -2.22 8.63 15.69
C TYR A 31 -3.69 8.24 15.89
N ARG A 32 -4.00 7.44 16.93
CA ARG A 32 -5.37 6.99 17.23
C ARG A 32 -6.29 8.14 17.60
N GLU A 33 -5.81 9.09 18.39
CA GLU A 33 -6.59 10.27 18.77
C GLU A 33 -6.87 11.15 17.55
N CYS A 34 -5.86 11.43 16.73
CA CYS A 34 -6.01 12.18 15.50
C CYS A 34 -7.04 11.52 14.57
N LEU A 35 -6.92 10.20 14.35
CA LEU A 35 -7.80 9.45 13.47
C LEU A 35 -9.26 9.52 13.96
N SER A 36 -9.48 9.28 15.25
CA SER A 36 -10.81 9.36 15.86
C SER A 36 -11.42 10.76 15.76
N ARG A 37 -10.61 11.81 15.92
CA ARG A 37 -11.07 13.20 15.78
C ARG A 37 -11.42 13.51 14.32
N CYS A 38 -10.55 13.16 13.38
CA CYS A 38 -10.74 13.40 11.96
C CYS A 38 -11.98 12.68 11.42
N GLU A 39 -12.16 11.39 11.74
CA GLU A 39 -13.32 10.62 11.27
C GLU A 39 -14.64 11.22 11.79
N ARG A 40 -14.70 11.63 13.07
CA ARG A 40 -15.90 12.25 13.65
C ARG A 40 -16.24 13.58 12.99
N GLN A 41 -15.24 14.41 12.72
CA GLN A 41 -15.43 15.77 12.19
C GLN A 41 -15.69 15.79 10.68
N ASN A 42 -14.93 15.00 9.91
CA ASN A 42 -14.90 15.11 8.45
C ASN A 42 -15.71 14.01 7.75
N CYS A 43 -15.85 12.83 8.37
CA CYS A 43 -16.46 11.67 7.73
C CYS A 43 -17.91 11.42 8.17
N SER A 44 -18.59 12.42 8.77
CA SER A 44 -19.99 12.31 9.19
C SER A 44 -20.88 13.40 8.56
N GLY A 45 -22.16 13.07 8.35
CA GLY A 45 -23.21 14.02 7.96
C GLY A 45 -22.91 14.88 6.72
N ALA A 46 -22.98 16.21 6.89
CA ALA A 46 -22.72 17.17 5.82
C ALA A 46 -21.25 17.20 5.38
N ALA A 47 -20.31 16.97 6.29
CA ALA A 47 -18.88 16.98 5.98
C ALA A 47 -18.49 15.83 5.03
N LEU A 48 -19.08 14.64 5.20
CA LEU A 48 -18.85 13.52 4.28
C LEU A 48 -19.39 13.81 2.88
N ARG A 49 -20.56 14.44 2.77
CA ARG A 49 -21.11 14.85 1.46
C ARG A 49 -20.22 15.88 0.78
N HIS A 50 -19.71 16.83 1.56
CA HIS A 50 -18.78 17.84 1.09
C HIS A 50 -17.45 17.26 0.61
N PHE A 51 -16.89 16.30 1.36
CA PHE A 51 -15.71 15.55 0.95
C PHE A 51 -15.93 14.86 -0.39
N ARG A 52 -17.02 14.09 -0.53
CA ARG A 52 -17.35 13.38 -1.77
C ARG A 52 -17.57 14.33 -2.95
N ALA A 53 -18.21 15.48 -2.72
CA ALA A 53 -18.44 16.47 -3.77
C ALA A 53 -17.16 17.14 -4.28
N ARG A 54 -16.14 17.26 -3.41
CA ARG A 54 -14.83 17.84 -3.76
C ARG A 54 -13.77 16.80 -4.11
N GLN A 55 -14.08 15.51 -3.95
CA GLN A 55 -13.13 14.45 -4.14
C GLN A 55 -12.70 14.40 -5.62
N PRO A 56 -11.40 14.48 -5.92
CA PRO A 56 -10.91 14.36 -7.29
C PRO A 56 -11.30 13.01 -7.90
N LEU A 57 -11.59 13.00 -9.21
CA LEU A 57 -12.02 11.79 -9.93
C LEU A 57 -11.04 10.63 -9.74
N TYR A 58 -9.72 10.90 -9.79
CA TYR A 58 -8.71 9.86 -9.61
C TYR A 58 -8.78 9.18 -8.25
N MET A 59 -9.10 9.92 -7.17
CA MET A 59 -9.26 9.35 -5.85
C MET A 59 -10.52 8.48 -5.78
N GLY A 60 -11.60 8.91 -6.44
CA GLY A 60 -12.83 8.13 -6.54
C GLY A 60 -12.60 6.80 -7.29
N LEU A 61 -11.87 6.84 -8.40
CA LEU A 61 -11.54 5.64 -9.19
C LEU A 61 -10.66 4.65 -8.42
N THR A 62 -9.73 5.12 -7.59
CA THR A 62 -8.89 4.26 -6.76
C THR A 62 -9.60 3.75 -5.49
N GLY A 63 -10.89 4.04 -5.32
CA GLY A 63 -11.67 3.62 -4.14
C GLY A 63 -11.26 4.33 -2.85
N TRP A 64 -10.65 5.51 -2.93
CA TRP A 64 -10.15 6.24 -1.77
C TRP A 64 -11.31 6.80 -0.95
N THR A 65 -11.35 6.47 0.34
CA THR A 65 -12.44 6.88 1.23
C THR A 65 -12.03 8.07 2.11
N CYS A 66 -13.03 8.72 2.73
CA CYS A 66 -12.78 9.76 3.73
C CYS A 66 -11.92 9.23 4.90
N ARG A 67 -12.11 7.96 5.26
CA ARG A 67 -11.32 7.29 6.29
C ARG A 67 -9.86 7.17 5.88
N ASP A 68 -9.59 6.80 4.63
CA ASP A 68 -8.22 6.71 4.10
C ASP A 68 -7.53 8.08 4.10
N GLU A 69 -8.27 9.15 3.79
CA GLU A 69 -7.76 10.53 3.89
C GLU A 69 -7.37 10.88 5.34
N CYS A 70 -8.23 10.56 6.31
CA CYS A 70 -7.91 10.77 7.73
C CYS A 70 -6.71 9.93 8.20
N GLN A 71 -6.60 8.67 7.76
CA GLN A 71 -5.44 7.83 8.06
C GLN A 71 -4.16 8.44 7.49
N TYR A 72 -4.20 8.90 6.24
CA TYR A 72 -3.06 9.52 5.57
C TYR A 72 -2.59 10.81 6.26
N GLU A 73 -3.51 11.73 6.55
CA GLU A 73 -3.19 13.00 7.23
C GLU A 73 -2.63 12.76 8.65
N CYS A 74 -3.27 11.89 9.43
CA CYS A 74 -2.83 11.59 10.79
C CYS A 74 -1.51 10.81 10.83
N MET A 75 -1.26 9.93 9.85
CA MET A 75 0.03 9.30 9.66
C MET A 75 1.11 10.37 9.44
N TRP A 76 0.91 11.28 8.48
CA TRP A 76 1.88 12.33 8.18
C TRP A 76 2.09 13.33 9.31
N LEU A 77 1.06 13.61 10.12
CA LEU A 77 1.21 14.38 11.35
C LEU A 77 2.14 13.67 12.34
N THR A 78 1.90 12.38 12.58
CA THR A 78 2.71 11.56 13.49
C THR A 78 4.16 11.47 13.01
N VAL A 79 4.37 11.24 11.71
CA VAL A 79 5.70 11.20 11.08
C VAL A 79 6.46 12.52 11.31
N ARG A 80 5.81 13.66 11.08
CA ARG A 80 6.41 14.98 11.28
C ARG A 80 6.85 15.19 12.74
N LEU A 81 6.01 14.82 13.70
CA LEU A 81 6.33 14.91 15.13
C LEU A 81 7.52 14.01 15.51
N TYR A 82 7.57 12.78 14.99
CA TYR A 82 8.68 11.85 15.23
C TYR A 82 10.01 12.35 14.65
N GLN A 83 9.96 12.87 13.42
CA GLN A 83 11.14 13.45 12.76
C GLN A 83 11.66 14.68 13.53
N GLN A 84 10.77 15.54 14.02
CA GLN A 84 11.14 16.68 14.87
C GLN A 84 11.74 16.24 16.21
N GLY A 85 11.22 15.16 16.81
CA GLY A 85 11.75 14.56 18.04
C GLY A 85 13.02 13.74 17.85
N GLY A 86 13.53 13.58 16.63
CA GLY A 86 14.70 12.74 16.34
C GLY A 86 14.46 11.24 16.51
N HIS A 87 13.20 10.80 16.52
CA HIS A 87 12.83 9.40 16.64
C HIS A 87 12.71 8.72 15.28
N ARG A 88 12.92 7.40 15.24
CA ARG A 88 12.68 6.62 14.02
C ARG A 88 11.19 6.54 13.74
N VAL A 89 10.83 6.83 12.50
CA VAL A 89 9.44 6.80 12.04
C VAL A 89 8.90 5.37 12.13
N PRO A 90 7.74 5.13 12.76
CA PRO A 90 7.15 3.81 12.84
C PRO A 90 6.46 3.42 11.51
N GLN A 91 6.20 2.13 11.35
CA GLN A 91 5.36 1.61 10.28
C GLN A 91 3.87 1.80 10.64
N PHE A 92 3.03 2.13 9.65
CA PHE A 92 1.57 2.31 9.79
C PHE A 92 0.84 1.33 8.86
N HIS A 93 -0.17 0.61 9.35
CA HIS A 93 -0.91 -0.44 8.62
C HIS A 93 -0.02 -1.42 7.83
N GLY A 94 1.17 -1.76 8.35
CA GLY A 94 2.12 -2.65 7.67
C GLY A 94 2.84 -2.02 6.47
N LYS A 95 2.76 -0.69 6.30
CA LYS A 95 3.42 0.07 5.23
C LYS A 95 4.27 1.22 5.81
N TRP A 96 5.31 1.59 5.07
CA TRP A 96 6.05 2.82 5.36
C TRP A 96 5.24 4.03 4.87
N PRO A 97 5.35 5.20 5.52
CA PRO A 97 4.65 6.40 5.10
C PRO A 97 5.19 6.89 3.76
N PHE A 98 4.42 6.66 2.70
CA PHE A 98 4.74 7.13 1.36
C PHE A 98 3.95 8.39 1.02
N SER A 99 4.61 9.30 0.29
CA SER A 99 3.94 10.50 -0.21
C SER A 99 3.20 10.10 -1.49
N ARG A 100 1.88 10.29 -1.48
CA ARG A 100 1.05 10.00 -2.66
C ARG A 100 1.22 11.12 -3.68
N PHE A 101 1.47 10.74 -4.94
CA PHE A 101 1.45 11.67 -6.06
C PHE A 101 0.40 11.23 -7.08
N LEU A 102 -0.68 11.99 -7.20
CA LEU A 102 -1.83 11.69 -8.08
C LEU A 102 -2.39 10.28 -7.79
N PHE A 103 -2.32 9.37 -8.76
CA PHE A 103 -2.78 7.98 -8.68
C PHE A 103 -1.71 7.00 -8.18
N VAL A 104 -0.47 7.46 -7.98
CA VAL A 104 0.66 6.60 -7.63
C VAL A 104 0.85 6.60 -6.11
N GLN A 105 0.67 5.42 -5.50
CA GLN A 105 0.89 5.22 -4.07
C GLN A 105 2.39 5.21 -3.71
N GLU A 106 3.23 4.70 -4.62
CA GLU A 106 4.69 4.64 -4.45
C GLU A 106 5.40 5.26 -5.68
N PRO A 107 5.58 6.59 -5.72
CA PRO A 107 6.05 7.28 -6.92
C PRO A 107 7.45 6.83 -7.37
N ALA A 108 8.35 6.56 -6.42
CA ALA A 108 9.72 6.14 -6.73
C ALA A 108 9.78 4.73 -7.34
N SER A 109 9.03 3.76 -6.80
CA SER A 109 9.03 2.38 -7.31
C SER A 109 8.31 2.28 -8.65
N ALA A 110 7.25 3.07 -8.85
CA ALA A 110 6.57 3.19 -10.14
C ALA A 110 7.48 3.78 -11.21
N LEU A 111 8.20 4.87 -10.89
CA LEU A 111 9.17 5.47 -11.81
C LEU A 111 10.31 4.50 -12.13
N ALA A 112 10.87 3.83 -11.13
CA ALA A 112 11.93 2.84 -11.33
C ALA A 112 11.46 1.68 -12.23
N SER A 113 10.25 1.18 -12.01
CA SER A 113 9.64 0.13 -12.85
C SER A 113 9.44 0.59 -14.29
N LEU A 114 8.95 1.83 -14.50
CA LEU A 114 8.79 2.41 -15.83
C LEU A 114 10.14 2.52 -16.56
N LEU A 115 11.16 3.03 -15.88
CA LEU A 115 12.50 3.17 -16.46
C LEU A 115 13.13 1.81 -16.77
N ASN A 116 12.93 0.82 -15.91
CA ASN A 116 13.38 -0.55 -16.15
C ASN A 116 12.69 -1.16 -17.38
N GLY A 117 11.37 -1.00 -17.50
CA GLY A 117 10.61 -1.44 -18.67
C GLY A 117 11.05 -0.73 -19.96
N LEU A 118 11.32 0.57 -19.91
CA LEU A 118 11.81 1.34 -21.06
C LEU A 118 13.21 0.86 -21.49
N ALA A 119 14.10 0.63 -20.53
CA ALA A 119 15.43 0.10 -20.81
C ALA A 119 15.35 -1.28 -21.48
N SER A 120 14.51 -2.17 -20.97
CA SER A 120 14.26 -3.49 -21.56
C SER A 120 13.70 -3.39 -22.99
N LEU A 121 12.75 -2.47 -23.23
CA LEU A 121 12.20 -2.23 -24.56
C LEU A 121 13.26 -1.73 -25.54
N VAL A 122 14.06 -0.74 -25.15
CA VAL A 122 15.15 -0.20 -25.99
C VAL A 122 16.15 -1.30 -26.32
N MET A 123 16.52 -2.14 -25.35
CA MET A 123 17.44 -3.25 -25.57
C MET A 123 16.84 -4.32 -26.48
N LEU A 124 15.55 -4.62 -26.36
CA LEU A 124 14.86 -5.55 -27.28
C LEU A 124 14.85 -5.02 -28.71
N LEU A 125 14.60 -3.72 -28.91
CA LEU A 125 14.65 -3.11 -30.25
C LEU A 125 16.06 -3.17 -30.84
N ARG A 126 17.09 -2.88 -30.03
CA ARG A 126 18.50 -3.01 -30.46
C ARG A 126 18.86 -4.46 -30.78
N TYR A 127 18.41 -5.42 -29.98
CA TYR A 127 18.62 -6.84 -30.21
C TYR A 127 18.01 -7.28 -31.55
N ARG A 128 16.76 -6.90 -31.83
CA ARG A 128 16.07 -7.20 -33.09
C ARG A 128 16.75 -6.58 -34.31
N ALA A 129 17.40 -5.43 -34.15
CA ALA A 129 18.13 -4.78 -35.24
C ALA A 129 19.52 -5.41 -35.48
N ALA A 130 20.18 -5.88 -34.43
CA ALA A 130 21.55 -6.40 -34.51
C ALA A 130 21.62 -7.91 -34.80
N VAL A 131 20.63 -8.69 -34.37
CA VAL A 131 20.66 -10.15 -34.48
C VAL A 131 19.78 -10.65 -35.62
N PRO A 132 20.34 -11.42 -36.58
CA PRO A 132 19.55 -12.00 -37.67
C PRO A 132 18.47 -12.96 -37.14
N PRO A 133 17.26 -12.96 -37.73
CA PRO A 133 16.20 -13.90 -37.34
C PRO A 133 16.55 -15.37 -37.50
N ALA A 134 17.54 -15.69 -38.34
CA ALA A 134 18.06 -17.04 -38.55
C ALA A 134 18.93 -17.55 -37.37
N ALA A 135 19.29 -16.70 -36.40
CA ALA A 135 20.08 -17.13 -35.26
C ALA A 135 19.28 -18.11 -34.37
N PRO A 136 19.89 -19.21 -33.88
CA PRO A 136 19.18 -20.27 -33.16
C PRO A 136 18.40 -19.80 -31.93
N THR A 137 18.93 -18.78 -31.24
CA THR A 137 18.35 -18.23 -30.00
C THR A 137 17.37 -17.07 -30.23
N TYR A 138 17.29 -16.54 -31.45
CA TYR A 138 16.41 -15.42 -31.79
C TYR A 138 14.94 -15.66 -31.44
N PRO A 139 14.29 -16.78 -31.85
CA PRO A 139 12.89 -17.02 -31.51
C PRO A 139 12.65 -17.09 -29.99
N THR A 140 13.54 -17.74 -29.25
CA THR A 140 13.45 -17.85 -27.78
C THR A 140 13.60 -16.48 -27.11
N CYS A 141 14.65 -15.72 -27.45
CA CYS A 141 14.89 -14.41 -26.85
C CYS A 141 13.78 -13.39 -27.15
N THR A 142 13.13 -13.48 -28.32
CA THR A 142 12.02 -12.59 -28.66
C THR A 142 10.69 -13.01 -28.04
N ALA A 143 10.45 -14.30 -27.83
CA ALA A 143 9.23 -14.82 -27.22
C ALA A 143 9.13 -14.48 -25.72
N PHE A 144 10.25 -14.51 -25.00
CA PHE A 144 10.31 -14.28 -23.55
C PHE A 144 10.78 -12.87 -23.14
N ALA A 145 10.77 -11.90 -24.07
CA ALA A 145 11.21 -10.53 -23.79
C ALA A 145 10.15 -9.64 -23.10
N TRP A 146 8.94 -10.16 -22.89
CA TRP A 146 7.80 -9.47 -22.28
C TRP A 146 7.58 -9.99 -20.86
#